data_AF-R9P5T5-F1
#
_entry.id   AF-R9P5T5-F1
#
_cell.length_a   1.000
_cell.length_b   1.000
_cell.length_c   1.000
_cell.angle_alpha   90.00
_cell.angle_beta   90.00
_cell.angle_gamma   90.00
#
_symmetry.space_group_name_H-M   'P 1'
#
loop_
_entity.id
_entity.type
_entity.pdbx_description
1 polymer ?
#
loop_
_entity_poly.entity_id
_entity_poly.type
_entity_poly.pdbx_seq_one_letter_code
_entity_poly.pdbx_strand_id
1 'polypeptide(L)'
;MCPLLFCSSRSASQLVCLRGCPLKFAGTSDPSVPRHHGSHPAFLGPLSLVQSALKCCSFSSECCSALCLFPSRPSLVIPPPFRPDHHLNEFPLLSRSAAGAQDIIAVMPAAVINLNGSSSHSPVQSVPSHVRSICCIGAGYVGGPTCSVIALKCPHIKVTIVDVNPVRIAAWNSDVLPVFEPGLDAVVRECRGRNLFFSTDIDKAIQEADLIFVSVNTPTKTSGVGKGFAADLHYVEASTRRIASVATSSKIIVEKSTVPCRTAASMRTILESNSSYTADGTLISFQILSNPEFLAEGTAIRDLMAPDRVLIGSLDTQQGKAAANALSEVYQNWVDPTKIYQTGLWSSELSKLAANALLAQRISSINSLSAICEATGADVDEVAHACGLDARIGPKFLKASVGFGGSCFQKDILNLVYLSESLGLSEVADYWHQVIKMNEYSKSRFARKVVSTLFNTITMKKIAVLGFAFKKDTGDTRESAAITLCKYFRQERAQISIYDPKVTTNQIMLDLTEPGVLDDSQAVQQQVKIATSMKEACEDAEAVIICTEWDEFRDATAQDWDEIYRSMKKPAFVFDGRGIVDAKVLRSVGFKVHAVGKGPLIVDPIWA
;
A
#
# COMPACT_ATOMS: atom_id res chain seq x y z
N MET A 1 -25.67 66.63 -4.73
CA MET A 1 -24.70 67.15 -3.73
C MET A 1 -23.33 66.63 -4.10
N CYS A 2 -22.36 67.54 -4.12
CA CYS A 2 -21.02 67.39 -4.70
C CYS A 2 -20.08 66.40 -3.95
N PRO A 3 -18.97 66.01 -4.60
CA PRO A 3 -17.98 64.99 -4.22
C PRO A 3 -16.68 65.59 -3.61
N LEU A 4 -15.78 64.76 -3.06
CA LEU A 4 -14.35 65.05 -2.72
C LEU A 4 -13.63 63.68 -2.64
N LEU A 5 -12.53 63.29 -3.31
CA LEU A 5 -11.24 63.85 -3.77
C LEU A 5 -10.17 64.10 -2.68
N PHE A 6 -8.93 63.68 -2.99
CA PHE A 6 -7.59 63.81 -2.34
C PHE A 6 -7.16 62.71 -1.34
N CYS A 7 -5.91 62.22 -1.30
CA CYS A 7 -4.64 62.75 -1.81
C CYS A 7 -3.59 61.66 -2.12
N SER A 8 -2.61 62.05 -2.93
CA SER A 8 -1.46 61.34 -3.50
C SER A 8 -0.25 61.19 -2.57
N SER A 9 0.64 60.22 -2.85
CA SER A 9 2.09 60.48 -2.86
C SER A 9 2.82 59.57 -3.86
N ARG A 10 3.57 60.23 -4.75
CA ARG A 10 4.49 59.70 -5.75
C ARG A 10 5.79 59.20 -5.10
N SER A 11 6.45 58.22 -5.72
CA SER A 11 7.82 58.42 -6.20
C SER A 11 8.12 57.50 -7.39
N ALA A 12 8.61 58.13 -8.45
CA ALA A 12 9.19 57.52 -9.64
C ALA A 12 10.72 57.65 -9.53
N SER A 13 11.45 56.76 -10.23
CA SER A 13 12.82 56.86 -10.78
C SER A 13 13.49 55.48 -10.67
N GLN A 14 14.23 54.92 -11.61
CA GLN A 14 14.70 55.39 -12.92
C GLN A 14 15.18 54.16 -13.70
N LEU A 15 14.89 54.12 -14.99
CA LEU A 15 15.54 53.28 -16.00
C LEU A 15 16.99 53.77 -16.19
N VAL A 16 17.97 52.87 -16.24
CA VAL A 16 19.25 53.12 -16.91
C VAL A 16 19.54 51.95 -17.84
N CYS A 17 19.45 52.23 -19.15
CA CYS A 17 20.09 51.46 -20.20
C CYS A 17 21.60 51.72 -20.17
N LEU A 18 22.40 50.66 -20.34
CA LEU A 18 23.72 50.77 -20.97
C LEU A 18 23.83 49.73 -22.08
N ARG A 19 23.89 50.21 -23.31
CA ARG A 19 24.33 49.49 -24.52
C ARG A 19 25.86 49.62 -24.64
N GLY A 20 26.50 48.51 -25.00
CA GLY A 20 27.58 48.45 -26.00
C GLY A 20 29.02 48.68 -25.51
N CYS A 21 29.88 47.66 -25.66
CA CYS A 21 30.80 47.56 -26.81
C CYS A 21 31.47 46.16 -26.87
N PRO A 22 31.92 45.72 -28.06
CA PRO A 22 32.12 44.32 -28.43
C PRO A 22 33.61 43.89 -28.45
N LEU A 23 33.87 42.59 -28.47
CA LEU A 23 35.12 42.03 -28.95
C LEU A 23 34.86 41.16 -30.18
N LYS A 24 35.45 41.59 -31.31
CA LYS A 24 35.45 40.95 -32.62
C LYS A 24 36.65 40.02 -32.76
N PHE A 25 36.38 38.84 -33.33
CA PHE A 25 37.12 38.06 -34.34
C PHE A 25 38.61 37.77 -34.20
N ALA A 26 38.92 36.46 -34.23
CA ALA A 26 39.77 35.90 -35.28
C ALA A 26 39.24 34.49 -35.63
N GLY A 27 38.91 34.27 -36.90
CA GLY A 27 38.56 32.96 -37.45
C GLY A 27 39.73 32.36 -38.23
N THR A 28 39.61 31.08 -38.60
CA THR A 28 40.21 30.37 -39.76
C THR A 28 39.84 28.87 -39.56
N SER A 29 38.86 28.36 -40.30
CA SER A 29 38.95 27.63 -41.58
C SER A 29 39.16 26.11 -41.40
N ASP A 30 38.08 25.37 -41.70
CA ASP A 30 37.97 23.96 -42.11
C ASP A 30 38.81 23.67 -43.39
N PRO A 31 38.89 22.45 -44.00
CA PRO A 31 38.52 21.08 -43.58
C PRO A 31 39.58 20.00 -43.91
N SER A 32 39.44 18.77 -43.38
CA SER A 32 39.71 17.54 -44.17
C SER A 32 39.33 16.24 -43.44
N VAL A 33 38.41 15.50 -44.06
CA VAL A 33 38.13 14.06 -43.86
C VAL A 33 39.09 13.26 -44.77
N PRO A 34 39.47 12.02 -44.42
CA PRO A 34 38.94 10.89 -45.20
C PRO A 34 38.52 9.68 -44.38
N ARG A 35 37.55 8.96 -44.95
CA ARG A 35 36.99 7.66 -44.55
C ARG A 35 38.04 6.54 -44.67
N HIS A 36 37.92 5.49 -43.86
CA HIS A 36 38.23 4.12 -44.31
C HIS A 36 37.33 3.08 -43.62
N HIS A 37 36.78 2.19 -44.46
CA HIS A 37 36.11 0.95 -44.14
C HIS A 37 37.08 -0.10 -43.56
N GLY A 38 36.58 -1.03 -42.73
CA GLY A 38 37.31 -2.25 -42.40
C GLY A 38 36.59 -3.14 -41.38
N SER A 39 36.06 -4.25 -41.87
CA SER A 39 35.40 -5.39 -41.22
C SER A 39 36.18 -6.13 -40.11
N HIS A 40 35.42 -6.73 -39.18
CA HIS A 40 35.72 -7.86 -38.26
C HIS A 40 36.49 -9.05 -38.91
N PRO A 41 37.01 -10.09 -38.17
CA PRO A 41 36.62 -10.59 -36.82
C PRO A 41 37.73 -11.10 -35.86
N ALA A 42 37.31 -11.38 -34.62
CA ALA A 42 37.74 -12.39 -33.61
C ALA A 42 39.21 -12.87 -33.49
N PHE A 43 39.73 -12.97 -32.25
CA PHE A 43 40.20 -14.21 -31.59
C PHE A 43 40.80 -13.96 -30.17
N LEU A 44 40.43 -14.86 -29.24
CA LEU A 44 41.08 -15.37 -28.00
C LEU A 44 42.00 -14.49 -27.10
N GLY A 45 41.78 -14.56 -25.78
CA GLY A 45 42.75 -14.15 -24.72
C GLY A 45 43.97 -15.10 -24.59
N PRO A 46 44.78 -15.13 -23.50
CA PRO A 46 44.56 -14.61 -22.14
C PRO A 46 45.78 -13.93 -21.42
N LEU A 47 45.55 -13.54 -20.15
CA LEU A 47 46.46 -13.50 -18.97
C LEU A 47 47.67 -12.51 -18.88
N SER A 48 47.52 -11.60 -17.89
CA SER A 48 48.39 -11.43 -16.70
C SER A 48 49.33 -10.21 -16.57
N LEU A 49 49.21 -9.59 -15.38
CA LEU A 49 50.25 -9.26 -14.39
C LEU A 49 50.93 -7.87 -14.32
N VAL A 50 51.03 -7.43 -13.06
CA VAL A 50 51.93 -6.48 -12.37
C VAL A 50 51.51 -4.99 -12.37
N GLN A 51 50.92 -4.45 -11.29
CA GLN A 51 51.51 -3.96 -10.01
C GLN A 51 52.47 -2.75 -10.13
N SER A 52 52.23 -1.74 -9.28
CA SER A 52 53.13 -0.71 -8.69
C SER A 52 52.52 0.69 -8.79
N ALA A 53 52.57 1.59 -7.80
CA ALA A 53 52.99 1.52 -6.41
C ALA A 53 52.46 2.79 -5.68
N LEU A 54 52.23 2.64 -4.39
CA LEU A 54 52.02 3.69 -3.39
C LEU A 54 53.28 4.56 -3.18
N LYS A 55 53.06 5.84 -2.82
CA LYS A 55 53.79 6.61 -1.77
C LYS A 55 53.06 7.95 -1.58
N CYS A 56 52.34 8.14 -0.47
CA CYS A 56 52.81 8.72 0.80
C CYS A 56 53.43 10.12 0.67
N CYS A 57 52.73 11.13 1.21
CA CYS A 57 53.33 12.14 2.09
C CYS A 57 52.21 12.93 2.82
N SER A 58 52.18 12.75 4.13
CA SER A 58 51.51 13.57 5.14
C SER A 58 52.30 14.84 5.43
N PHE A 59 51.64 16.00 5.56
CA PHE A 59 52.15 17.14 6.34
C PHE A 59 50.98 17.96 6.92
N SER A 60 51.23 18.47 8.12
CA SER A 60 50.33 19.10 9.08
C SER A 60 50.17 20.62 8.92
N SER A 61 49.01 21.11 9.37
CA SER A 61 48.69 22.41 10.02
C SER A 61 49.35 23.72 9.56
N GLU A 62 48.52 24.71 9.22
CA GLU A 62 48.58 26.05 9.85
C GLU A 62 47.32 26.90 9.59
N CYS A 63 47.02 27.74 10.57
CA CYS A 63 45.87 28.63 10.72
C CYS A 63 45.79 29.76 9.69
N CYS A 64 44.57 30.22 9.38
CA CYS A 64 44.29 31.67 9.36
C CYS A 64 42.78 31.96 9.48
N SER A 65 42.43 32.75 10.48
CA SER A 65 41.10 33.27 10.79
C SER A 65 40.81 34.53 9.96
N ALA A 66 39.56 34.73 9.51
CA ALA A 66 38.98 36.07 9.30
C ALA A 66 37.44 36.05 9.25
N LEU A 67 36.87 36.97 10.03
CA LEU A 67 35.48 37.42 10.21
C LEU A 67 34.81 37.88 8.88
N CYS A 68 33.49 38.12 8.69
CA CYS A 68 32.43 38.67 9.56
C CYS A 68 31.04 38.68 8.84
N LEU A 69 29.96 38.78 9.65
CA LEU A 69 28.66 39.48 9.45
C LEU A 69 27.52 38.89 8.59
N PHE A 70 26.37 38.61 9.24
CA PHE A 70 25.00 39.01 8.80
C PHE A 70 24.08 39.25 10.04
N PRO A 71 23.00 40.07 9.94
CA PRO A 71 22.43 40.83 11.05
C PRO A 71 21.13 40.30 11.69
N SER A 72 20.81 40.95 12.81
CA SER A 72 19.71 40.91 13.80
C SER A 72 18.24 40.99 13.29
N ARG A 73 17.34 40.12 13.79
CA ARG A 73 16.23 40.28 14.80
C ARG A 73 14.85 40.77 14.27
N PRO A 74 13.67 40.39 14.88
CA PRO A 74 13.32 40.70 16.27
C PRO A 74 12.51 39.66 17.10
N SER A 75 12.38 40.03 18.38
CA SER A 75 12.02 39.29 19.59
C SER A 75 10.51 39.13 19.85
N LEU A 76 10.14 38.14 20.69
CA LEU A 76 8.93 38.16 21.52
C LEU A 76 9.27 37.76 22.97
N VAL A 77 8.56 38.37 23.93
CA VAL A 77 8.88 38.54 25.36
C VAL A 77 8.11 37.55 26.23
N ILE A 78 8.73 36.96 27.27
CA ILE A 78 8.06 36.35 28.44
C ILE A 78 8.93 36.58 29.72
N PRO A 79 8.37 36.96 30.89
CA PRO A 79 9.10 37.36 32.10
C PRO A 79 9.51 36.20 33.06
N PRO A 80 10.41 36.43 34.04
CA PRO A 80 10.94 35.39 34.94
C PRO A 80 10.14 35.25 36.27
N PRO A 81 10.32 34.13 37.01
CA PRO A 81 9.61 33.89 38.27
C PRO A 81 10.34 34.47 39.50
N PHE A 82 9.51 34.83 40.48
CA PHE A 82 9.85 35.31 41.82
C PHE A 82 10.65 34.29 42.67
N ARG A 83 11.62 34.79 43.45
CA ARG A 83 12.13 34.15 44.69
C ARG A 83 11.40 34.74 45.91
N PRO A 84 11.40 34.04 47.05
CA PRO A 84 11.97 34.68 48.23
C PRO A 84 12.89 33.77 49.07
N ASP A 85 13.61 34.46 49.95
CA ASP A 85 14.82 34.09 50.68
C ASP A 85 14.67 33.08 51.82
N HIS A 86 15.76 32.36 52.08
CA HIS A 86 16.01 31.60 53.30
C HIS A 86 17.09 32.29 54.14
N HIS A 87 16.79 32.55 55.42
CA HIS A 87 17.78 32.74 56.47
C HIS A 87 17.62 31.66 57.56
N LEU A 88 18.75 31.01 57.83
CA LEU A 88 19.23 30.45 59.10
C LEU A 88 18.67 29.11 59.65
N ASN A 89 19.59 28.14 59.58
CA ASN A 89 20.12 27.30 60.67
C ASN A 89 19.46 25.96 61.06
N GLU A 90 20.37 24.97 61.08
CA GLU A 90 20.43 23.75 61.91
C GLU A 90 19.73 22.46 61.43
N PHE A 91 20.56 21.55 60.89
CA PHE A 91 20.39 20.08 60.89
C PHE A 91 20.66 19.52 62.32
N PRO A 92 20.34 18.23 62.67
CA PRO A 92 20.01 17.11 61.77
C PRO A 92 18.90 16.11 62.21
N LEU A 93 18.55 15.28 61.21
CA LEU A 93 18.16 13.85 61.27
C LEU A 93 16.78 13.48 61.86
N LEU A 94 15.86 13.11 60.97
CA LEU A 94 15.17 11.81 60.99
C LEU A 94 14.52 11.56 59.62
N SER A 95 14.87 10.43 59.02
CA SER A 95 14.54 9.99 57.67
C SER A 95 13.12 9.46 57.55
N ARG A 96 12.34 9.94 56.56
CA ARG A 96 11.24 9.19 55.93
C ARG A 96 10.76 9.82 54.61
N SER A 97 10.57 8.91 53.65
CA SER A 97 9.73 8.93 52.44
C SER A 97 9.90 10.03 51.39
N ALA A 98 10.53 9.66 50.27
CA ALA A 98 10.23 10.22 48.96
C ALA A 98 9.65 9.10 48.09
N ALA A 99 8.43 9.31 47.62
CA ALA A 99 7.82 8.58 46.52
C ALA A 99 8.13 9.33 45.22
N GLY A 100 8.39 8.60 44.12
CA GLY A 100 8.29 9.18 42.78
C GLY A 100 9.27 8.61 41.76
N ALA A 101 8.70 7.80 40.85
CA ALA A 101 9.19 7.45 39.52
C ALA A 101 10.37 6.45 39.40
N GLN A 102 10.02 5.18 39.21
CA GLN A 102 10.86 4.19 38.51
C GLN A 102 9.98 3.35 37.55
N ASP A 103 10.40 3.38 36.29
CA ASP A 103 10.43 2.28 35.30
C ASP A 103 9.40 1.16 35.43
N ILE A 104 8.42 1.17 34.53
CA ILE A 104 7.58 0.01 34.23
C ILE A 104 8.38 -0.92 33.30
N ILE A 105 9.26 -1.71 33.89
CA ILE A 105 9.65 -3.00 33.32
C ILE A 105 8.51 -3.96 33.65
N ALA A 106 7.83 -4.48 32.62
CA ALA A 106 6.81 -5.50 32.77
C ALA A 106 7.45 -6.79 33.32
N VAL A 107 7.43 -6.93 34.65
CA VAL A 107 7.70 -8.19 35.34
C VAL A 107 6.52 -9.12 35.06
N MET A 108 6.76 -10.16 34.27
CA MET A 108 5.84 -11.29 34.15
C MET A 108 5.58 -11.85 35.55
N PRO A 109 4.33 -12.14 35.95
CA PRO A 109 4.11 -12.77 37.25
C PRO A 109 4.77 -14.15 37.23
N ALA A 110 5.73 -14.34 38.12
CA ALA A 110 6.34 -15.62 38.40
C ALA A 110 5.22 -16.64 38.67
N ALA A 111 5.20 -17.70 37.88
CA ALA A 111 4.41 -18.88 38.17
C ALA A 111 4.70 -19.29 39.63
N VAL A 112 3.64 -19.59 40.38
CA VAL A 112 3.74 -20.21 41.68
C VAL A 112 4.43 -21.57 41.49
N ILE A 113 5.75 -21.62 41.70
CA ILE A 113 6.48 -22.88 41.78
C ILE A 113 6.19 -23.43 43.17
N ASN A 114 5.27 -24.38 43.21
CA ASN A 114 4.99 -25.18 44.39
C ASN A 114 6.18 -26.12 44.63
N LEU A 115 7.13 -25.70 45.45
CA LEU A 115 8.23 -26.53 45.91
C LEU A 115 7.71 -27.44 47.04
N ASN A 116 7.00 -28.51 46.66
CA ASN A 116 6.91 -29.80 47.37
C ASN A 116 5.89 -30.72 46.68
N GLY A 117 6.36 -31.88 46.17
CA GLY A 117 5.52 -33.05 45.87
C GLY A 117 5.01 -33.18 44.42
N SER A 118 5.59 -34.12 43.66
CA SER A 118 5.07 -34.72 42.41
C SER A 118 4.33 -33.79 41.44
N SER A 119 5.05 -33.23 40.45
CA SER A 119 4.42 -32.62 39.28
C SER A 119 3.73 -33.67 38.42
N SER A 120 2.46 -33.94 38.73
CA SER A 120 1.53 -34.56 37.79
C SER A 120 1.20 -33.53 36.69
N HIS A 121 2.14 -33.32 35.76
CA HIS A 121 1.79 -32.64 34.52
C HIS A 121 0.80 -33.54 33.78
N SER A 122 -0.47 -33.11 33.71
CA SER A 122 -1.46 -33.77 32.86
C SER A 122 -0.86 -33.97 31.46
N PRO A 123 -1.04 -35.14 30.83
CA PRO A 123 -0.52 -35.37 29.49
C PRO A 123 -1.06 -34.28 28.54
N VAL A 124 -0.22 -33.80 27.63
CA VAL A 124 -0.60 -32.77 26.63
C VAL A 124 -0.85 -33.45 25.30
N GLN A 125 -2.00 -33.19 24.68
CA GLN A 125 -2.37 -33.82 23.43
C GLN A 125 -1.55 -33.21 22.29
N SER A 126 -0.80 -34.02 21.55
CA SER A 126 -0.07 -33.56 20.36
C SER A 126 -1.03 -33.03 19.30
N VAL A 127 -0.62 -31.99 18.58
CA VAL A 127 -1.36 -31.55 17.38
C VAL A 127 -1.36 -32.62 16.28
N PRO A 128 -2.35 -32.60 15.36
CA PRO A 128 -2.41 -33.55 14.26
C PRO A 128 -1.14 -33.54 13.40
N SER A 129 -0.60 -34.72 13.09
CA SER A 129 0.57 -34.87 12.21
C SER A 129 0.21 -34.84 10.72
N HIS A 130 -1.03 -35.19 10.39
CA HIS A 130 -1.58 -35.11 9.02
C HIS A 130 -2.93 -34.41 9.05
N VAL A 131 -3.12 -33.47 8.12
CA VAL A 131 -4.34 -32.67 8.02
C VAL A 131 -5.34 -33.39 7.11
N ARG A 132 -6.50 -33.77 7.65
CA ARG A 132 -7.62 -34.38 6.91
C ARG A 132 -8.82 -33.45 6.81
N SER A 133 -8.97 -32.53 7.76
CA SER A 133 -10.03 -31.53 7.78
C SER A 133 -9.47 -30.13 8.04
N ILE A 134 -9.95 -29.18 7.24
CA ILE A 134 -9.61 -27.75 7.33
C ILE A 134 -10.88 -26.95 7.57
N CYS A 135 -10.85 -26.09 8.58
CA CYS A 135 -11.81 -25.00 8.75
C CYS A 135 -11.15 -23.68 8.32
N CYS A 136 -11.89 -22.81 7.65
CA CYS A 136 -11.45 -21.44 7.40
C CYS A 136 -12.50 -20.46 7.92
N ILE A 137 -12.14 -19.70 8.94
CA ILE A 137 -12.97 -18.62 9.49
C ILE A 137 -12.72 -17.36 8.66
N GLY A 138 -13.71 -16.97 7.87
CA GLY A 138 -13.71 -15.81 6.98
C GLY A 138 -13.88 -16.21 5.51
N ALA A 139 -15.06 -15.97 4.96
CA ALA A 139 -15.40 -16.31 3.57
C ALA A 139 -15.17 -15.13 2.60
N GLY A 140 -14.13 -14.33 2.85
CA GLY A 140 -13.80 -13.16 2.04
C GLY A 140 -12.89 -13.47 0.84
N TYR A 141 -12.26 -12.42 0.29
CA TYR A 141 -11.33 -12.48 -0.84
C TYR A 141 -10.08 -13.35 -0.61
N VAL A 142 -9.69 -13.59 0.65
CA VAL A 142 -8.53 -14.41 0.99
C VAL A 142 -8.95 -15.86 1.27
N GLY A 143 -9.81 -16.05 2.27
CA GLY A 143 -10.23 -17.38 2.72
C GLY A 143 -10.96 -18.17 1.63
N GLY A 144 -11.89 -17.53 0.91
CA GLY A 144 -12.66 -18.16 -0.17
C GLY A 144 -11.78 -18.79 -1.25
N PRO A 145 -11.03 -17.98 -2.02
CA PRO A 145 -10.14 -18.48 -3.08
C PRO A 145 -9.07 -19.44 -2.57
N THR A 146 -8.40 -19.14 -1.44
CA THR A 146 -7.34 -20.02 -0.89
C THR A 146 -7.89 -21.42 -0.61
N CYS A 147 -8.98 -21.51 0.14
CA CYS A 147 -9.55 -22.80 0.53
C CYS A 147 -10.23 -23.54 -0.63
N SER A 148 -10.73 -22.81 -1.63
CA SER A 148 -11.23 -23.42 -2.87
C SER A 148 -10.09 -24.09 -3.66
N VAL A 149 -8.93 -23.45 -3.78
CA VAL A 149 -7.75 -24.05 -4.42
C VAL A 149 -7.20 -25.22 -3.60
N ILE A 150 -7.15 -25.12 -2.27
CA ILE A 150 -6.78 -26.25 -1.41
C ILE A 150 -7.72 -27.43 -1.65
N ALA A 151 -9.03 -27.22 -1.68
CA ALA A 151 -9.99 -28.30 -1.93
C ALA A 151 -9.79 -28.95 -3.31
N LEU A 152 -9.53 -28.14 -4.34
CA LEU A 152 -9.25 -28.63 -5.68
C LEU A 152 -7.98 -29.48 -5.74
N LYS A 153 -6.91 -29.02 -5.10
CA LYS A 153 -5.60 -29.67 -5.14
C LYS A 153 -5.44 -30.82 -4.16
N CYS A 154 -6.28 -30.87 -3.13
CA CYS A 154 -6.28 -31.91 -2.11
C CYS A 154 -7.67 -32.58 -2.01
N PRO A 155 -8.07 -33.44 -2.96
CA PRO A 155 -9.39 -34.10 -2.94
C PRO A 155 -9.66 -34.96 -1.69
N HIS A 156 -8.60 -35.36 -1.00
CA HIS A 156 -8.64 -36.16 0.24
C HIS A 156 -8.83 -35.31 1.51
N ILE A 157 -8.77 -33.98 1.42
CA ILE A 157 -8.97 -33.06 2.54
C ILE A 157 -10.38 -32.47 2.46
N LYS A 158 -11.13 -32.55 3.57
CA LYS A 158 -12.41 -31.84 3.74
C LYS A 158 -12.14 -30.40 4.12
N VAL A 159 -12.60 -29.45 3.31
CA VAL A 159 -12.43 -28.01 3.54
C VAL A 159 -13.78 -27.36 3.79
N THR A 160 -13.95 -26.75 4.97
CA THR A 160 -15.17 -26.03 5.35
C THR A 160 -14.85 -24.56 5.60
N ILE A 161 -15.41 -23.68 4.77
CA ILE A 161 -15.28 -22.23 4.90
C ILE A 161 -16.51 -21.72 5.67
N VAL A 162 -16.28 -20.95 6.72
CA VAL A 162 -17.33 -20.42 7.59
C VAL A 162 -17.25 -18.91 7.73
N ASP A 163 -18.40 -18.26 7.86
CA ASP A 163 -18.51 -16.82 8.07
C ASP A 163 -19.77 -16.52 8.90
N VAL A 164 -19.72 -15.46 9.69
CA VAL A 164 -20.87 -14.99 10.48
C VAL A 164 -21.94 -14.37 9.58
N ASN A 165 -21.59 -13.96 8.37
CA ASN A 165 -22.51 -13.34 7.42
C ASN A 165 -23.28 -14.41 6.62
N PRO A 166 -24.58 -14.64 6.91
CA PRO A 166 -25.37 -15.67 6.22
C PRO A 166 -25.61 -15.33 4.75
N VAL A 167 -25.70 -14.05 4.40
CA VAL A 167 -25.90 -13.61 3.00
C VAL A 167 -24.67 -13.96 2.16
N ARG A 168 -23.47 -13.73 2.71
CA ARG A 168 -22.21 -14.08 2.04
C ARG A 168 -22.08 -15.60 1.85
N ILE A 169 -22.41 -16.39 2.87
CA ILE A 169 -22.39 -17.86 2.77
C ILE A 169 -23.43 -18.38 1.77
N ALA A 170 -24.63 -17.80 1.75
CA ALA A 170 -25.65 -18.14 0.76
C ALA A 170 -25.16 -17.86 -0.67
N ALA A 171 -24.49 -16.72 -0.89
CA ALA A 171 -23.89 -16.40 -2.19
C ALA A 171 -22.82 -17.42 -2.61
N TRP A 172 -21.92 -17.84 -1.70
CA TRP A 172 -20.93 -18.90 -1.98
C TRP A 172 -21.57 -20.27 -2.29
N ASN A 173 -22.79 -20.51 -1.82
CA ASN A 173 -23.59 -21.71 -2.13
C ASN A 173 -24.48 -21.54 -3.37
N SER A 174 -24.48 -20.37 -4.01
CA SER A 174 -25.28 -20.07 -5.21
C SER A 174 -24.44 -20.11 -6.49
N ASP A 175 -25.04 -19.86 -7.64
CA ASP A 175 -24.32 -19.73 -8.92
C ASP A 175 -23.64 -18.38 -9.12
N VAL A 176 -23.90 -17.42 -8.21
CA VAL A 176 -23.30 -16.08 -8.21
C VAL A 176 -22.46 -15.92 -6.96
N LEU A 177 -21.14 -16.06 -7.12
CA LEU A 177 -20.19 -15.92 -6.01
C LEU A 177 -20.14 -14.48 -5.49
N PRO A 178 -19.90 -14.27 -4.17
CA PRO A 178 -19.83 -12.93 -3.59
C PRO A 178 -18.53 -12.17 -3.94
N VAL A 179 -17.60 -12.83 -4.62
CA VAL A 179 -16.31 -12.31 -5.05
C VAL A 179 -16.11 -12.66 -6.52
N PHE A 180 -15.72 -11.68 -7.32
CA PHE A 180 -15.34 -11.90 -8.71
C PHE A 180 -13.83 -12.08 -8.82
N GLU A 181 -13.40 -13.24 -9.32
CA GLU A 181 -12.00 -13.53 -9.66
C GLU A 181 -11.97 -14.41 -10.91
N PRO A 182 -11.12 -14.10 -11.91
CA PRO A 182 -10.98 -14.94 -13.10
C PRO A 182 -10.65 -16.40 -12.74
N GLY A 183 -11.52 -17.32 -13.16
CA GLY A 183 -11.38 -18.77 -12.94
C GLY A 183 -11.91 -19.30 -11.59
N LEU A 184 -12.28 -18.44 -10.63
CA LEU A 184 -12.72 -18.87 -9.30
C LEU A 184 -14.02 -19.70 -9.36
N ASP A 185 -14.98 -19.26 -10.19
CA ASP A 185 -16.26 -19.94 -10.34
C ASP A 185 -16.11 -21.40 -10.78
N ALA A 186 -15.21 -21.68 -11.72
CA ALA A 186 -14.91 -23.03 -12.17
C ALA A 186 -14.34 -23.90 -11.03
N VAL A 187 -13.36 -23.36 -10.27
CA VAL A 187 -12.73 -24.06 -9.13
C VAL A 187 -13.77 -24.40 -8.05
N VAL A 188 -14.63 -23.43 -7.70
CA VAL A 188 -15.66 -23.62 -6.67
C VAL A 188 -16.68 -24.66 -7.10
N ARG A 189 -17.20 -24.57 -8.34
CA ARG A 189 -18.18 -25.53 -8.86
C ARG A 189 -17.65 -26.96 -8.89
N GLU A 190 -16.36 -27.14 -9.19
CA GLU A 190 -15.74 -28.47 -9.23
C GLU A 190 -15.68 -29.14 -7.85
N CYS A 191 -15.47 -28.36 -6.77
CA CYS A 191 -15.20 -28.89 -5.43
C CYS A 191 -16.41 -28.82 -4.48
N ARG A 192 -17.31 -27.86 -4.69
CA ARG A 192 -18.43 -27.56 -3.79
C ARG A 192 -19.36 -28.77 -3.68
N GLY A 193 -19.64 -29.19 -2.44
CA GLY A 193 -20.47 -30.34 -2.14
C GLY A 193 -19.74 -31.70 -2.24
N ARG A 194 -18.49 -31.73 -2.72
CA ARG A 194 -17.63 -32.94 -2.71
C ARG A 194 -16.71 -32.93 -1.50
N ASN A 195 -15.78 -31.98 -1.47
CA ASN A 195 -14.85 -31.77 -0.36
C ASN A 195 -14.73 -30.30 0.04
N LEU A 196 -15.38 -29.37 -0.67
CA LEU A 196 -15.50 -27.96 -0.29
C LEU A 196 -16.92 -27.65 0.20
N PHE A 197 -17.03 -27.03 1.36
CA PHE A 197 -18.31 -26.69 2.00
C PHE A 197 -18.31 -25.25 2.51
N PHE A 198 -19.47 -24.59 2.45
CA PHE A 198 -19.67 -23.25 3.01
C PHE A 198 -20.79 -23.30 4.04
N SER A 199 -20.55 -22.79 5.25
CA SER A 199 -21.48 -22.91 6.37
C SER A 199 -21.48 -21.68 7.28
N THR A 200 -22.58 -21.44 7.98
CA THR A 200 -22.65 -20.49 9.11
C THR A 200 -22.41 -21.16 10.46
N ASP A 201 -22.34 -22.50 10.49
CA ASP A 201 -22.05 -23.30 11.70
C ASP A 201 -20.54 -23.33 11.96
N ILE A 202 -20.05 -22.23 12.53
CA ILE A 202 -18.63 -22.01 12.83
C ILE A 202 -18.13 -23.02 13.87
N ASP A 203 -18.94 -23.31 14.87
CA ASP A 203 -18.53 -24.11 16.03
C ASP A 203 -18.30 -25.56 15.64
N LYS A 204 -19.23 -26.13 14.87
CA LYS A 204 -19.07 -27.48 14.32
C LYS A 204 -17.83 -27.59 13.43
N ALA A 205 -17.58 -26.60 12.58
CA ALA A 205 -16.41 -26.60 11.71
C ALA A 205 -15.09 -26.54 12.51
N ILE A 206 -15.04 -25.77 13.61
CA ILE A 206 -13.90 -25.72 14.54
C ILE A 206 -13.67 -27.09 15.21
N GLN A 207 -14.74 -27.74 15.67
CA GLN A 207 -14.66 -29.04 16.35
C GLN A 207 -14.09 -30.12 15.42
N GLU A 208 -14.59 -30.18 14.19
CA GLU A 208 -14.21 -31.21 13.20
C GLU A 208 -12.82 -31.00 12.56
N ALA A 209 -12.26 -29.79 12.60
CA ALA A 209 -11.04 -29.44 11.88
C ALA A 209 -9.76 -29.96 12.57
N ASP A 210 -8.77 -30.36 11.79
CA ASP A 210 -7.38 -30.55 12.27
C ASP A 210 -6.62 -29.22 12.24
N LEU A 211 -6.88 -28.43 11.18
CA LEU A 211 -6.25 -27.16 10.89
C LEU A 211 -7.30 -26.06 10.68
N ILE A 212 -7.10 -24.91 11.30
CA ILE A 212 -8.04 -23.79 11.25
C ILE A 212 -7.33 -22.55 10.71
N PHE A 213 -7.72 -22.10 9.52
CA PHE A 213 -7.32 -20.78 9.01
C PHE A 213 -8.15 -19.67 9.65
N VAL A 214 -7.48 -18.61 10.09
CA VAL A 214 -8.09 -17.35 10.53
C VAL A 214 -7.84 -16.30 9.44
N SER A 215 -8.87 -16.06 8.62
CA SER A 215 -8.85 -15.19 7.44
C SER A 215 -9.89 -14.07 7.56
N VAL A 216 -9.85 -13.35 8.67
CA VAL A 216 -10.79 -12.26 8.99
C VAL A 216 -10.18 -10.90 8.71
N ASN A 217 -11.02 -9.89 8.56
CA ASN A 217 -10.54 -8.53 8.32
C ASN A 217 -9.84 -7.96 9.56
N THR A 218 -8.82 -7.14 9.31
CA THR A 218 -8.09 -6.34 10.30
C THR A 218 -8.17 -4.87 9.88
N PRO A 219 -9.36 -4.24 9.98
CA PRO A 219 -9.55 -2.88 9.48
C PRO A 219 -8.66 -1.89 10.25
N THR A 220 -8.30 -0.77 9.63
CA THR A 220 -7.57 0.29 10.35
C THR A 220 -8.47 0.91 11.43
N LYS A 221 -7.93 1.13 12.62
CA LYS A 221 -8.66 1.77 13.72
C LYS A 221 -9.11 3.17 13.34
N THR A 222 -10.39 3.47 13.52
CA THR A 222 -10.98 4.80 13.25
C THR A 222 -11.03 5.70 14.49
N SER A 223 -10.74 5.16 15.68
CA SER A 223 -10.70 5.88 16.94
C SER A 223 -9.68 5.29 17.93
N GLY A 224 -9.37 6.04 19.00
CA GLY A 224 -8.46 5.62 20.07
C GLY A 224 -6.98 5.60 19.69
N VAL A 225 -6.16 4.89 20.48
CA VAL A 225 -4.70 4.77 20.28
C VAL A 225 -4.42 4.11 18.93
N GLY A 226 -3.56 4.73 18.12
CA GLY A 226 -3.23 4.25 16.77
C GLY A 226 -4.32 4.55 15.72
N LYS A 227 -5.26 5.48 15.99
CA LYS A 227 -6.26 5.93 15.01
C LYS A 227 -5.60 6.29 13.67
N GLY A 228 -6.09 5.68 12.59
CA GLY A 228 -5.64 5.91 11.22
C GLY A 228 -4.38 5.13 10.84
N PHE A 229 -3.75 4.41 11.78
CA PHE A 229 -2.50 3.68 11.50
C PHE A 229 -2.55 2.21 11.93
N ALA A 230 -2.96 1.94 13.16
CA ALA A 230 -2.97 0.60 13.72
C ALA A 230 -4.15 -0.23 13.18
N ALA A 231 -3.91 -1.51 12.97
CA ALA A 231 -4.95 -2.50 12.70
C ALA A 231 -5.79 -2.76 13.94
N ASP A 232 -7.10 -2.90 13.73
CA ASP A 232 -8.04 -3.41 14.72
C ASP A 232 -8.03 -4.95 14.68
N LEU A 233 -7.63 -5.56 15.79
CA LEU A 233 -7.51 -7.00 15.94
C LEU A 233 -8.77 -7.65 16.54
N HIS A 234 -9.85 -6.90 16.73
CA HIS A 234 -11.09 -7.39 17.33
C HIS A 234 -11.58 -8.71 16.71
N TYR A 235 -11.62 -8.82 15.38
CA TYR A 235 -12.09 -10.04 14.71
C TYR A 235 -11.13 -11.22 14.87
N VAL A 236 -9.82 -10.97 14.89
CA VAL A 236 -8.80 -12.01 15.13
C VAL A 236 -8.91 -12.53 16.56
N GLU A 237 -9.03 -11.62 17.53
CA GLU A 237 -9.24 -11.96 18.93
C GLU A 237 -10.55 -12.74 19.13
N ALA A 238 -11.66 -12.26 18.57
CA ALA A 238 -12.95 -12.92 18.68
C ALA A 238 -12.93 -14.34 18.10
N SER A 239 -12.30 -14.52 16.93
CA SER A 239 -12.12 -15.83 16.31
C SER A 239 -11.25 -16.74 17.19
N THR A 240 -10.16 -16.22 17.73
CA THR A 240 -9.25 -16.98 18.61
C THR A 240 -9.94 -17.43 19.89
N ARG A 241 -10.71 -16.54 20.54
CA ARG A 241 -11.50 -16.86 21.73
C ARG A 241 -12.54 -17.93 21.43
N ARG A 242 -13.23 -17.82 20.29
CA ARG A 242 -14.22 -18.81 19.87
C ARG A 242 -13.60 -20.18 19.64
N ILE A 243 -12.43 -20.24 19.01
CA ILE A 243 -11.67 -21.49 18.85
C ILE A 243 -11.34 -22.10 20.21
N ALA A 244 -10.80 -21.31 21.15
CA ALA A 244 -10.47 -21.79 22.48
C ALA A 244 -11.69 -22.36 23.23
N SER A 245 -12.85 -21.70 23.12
CA SER A 245 -14.07 -22.12 23.83
C SER A 245 -14.75 -23.38 23.27
N VAL A 246 -14.49 -23.71 22.01
CA VAL A 246 -15.26 -24.73 21.27
C VAL A 246 -14.42 -25.94 20.89
N ALA A 247 -13.10 -25.79 20.79
CA ALA A 247 -12.19 -26.88 20.44
C ALA A 247 -12.26 -28.02 21.47
N THR A 248 -12.47 -29.23 20.97
CA THR A 248 -12.55 -30.47 21.76
C THR A 248 -11.29 -31.34 21.62
N SER A 249 -10.32 -30.91 20.82
CA SER A 249 -9.04 -31.56 20.59
C SER A 249 -7.97 -30.54 20.21
N SER A 250 -6.69 -30.91 20.30
CA SER A 250 -5.57 -30.09 19.83
C SER A 250 -5.69 -29.73 18.36
N LYS A 251 -5.37 -28.48 18.01
CA LYS A 251 -5.52 -27.93 16.65
C LYS A 251 -4.26 -27.19 16.18
N ILE A 252 -4.07 -27.16 14.86
CA ILE A 252 -3.16 -26.20 14.21
C ILE A 252 -3.98 -24.96 13.84
N ILE A 253 -3.57 -23.79 14.31
CA ILE A 253 -4.22 -22.52 13.96
C ILE A 253 -3.30 -21.75 13.04
N VAL A 254 -3.82 -21.33 11.90
CA VAL A 254 -3.05 -20.64 10.87
C VAL A 254 -3.60 -19.24 10.68
N GLU A 255 -2.83 -18.27 11.11
CA GLU A 255 -3.03 -16.86 10.81
C GLU A 255 -2.75 -16.65 9.31
N LYS A 256 -3.81 -16.31 8.55
CA LYS A 256 -3.76 -16.13 7.08
C LYS A 256 -3.95 -14.67 6.65
N SER A 257 -4.44 -13.87 7.58
CA SER A 257 -4.80 -12.48 7.31
C SER A 257 -3.53 -11.64 7.17
N THR A 258 -3.65 -10.36 6.85
CA THR A 258 -2.49 -9.46 7.05
C THR A 258 -2.61 -8.86 8.44
N VAL A 259 -1.71 -9.24 9.33
CA VAL A 259 -1.72 -8.83 10.74
C VAL A 259 -0.41 -8.11 11.11
N PRO A 260 -0.43 -7.22 12.11
CA PRO A 260 0.78 -6.66 12.71
C PRO A 260 1.69 -7.76 13.27
N CYS A 261 3.00 -7.54 13.21
CA CYS A 261 3.98 -8.41 13.85
C CYS A 261 3.68 -8.56 15.34
N ARG A 262 3.76 -9.80 15.85
CA ARG A 262 3.39 -10.29 17.19
C ARG A 262 1.91 -10.53 17.45
N THR A 263 1.05 -10.50 16.44
CA THR A 263 -0.36 -10.89 16.60
C THR A 263 -0.48 -12.36 17.05
N ALA A 264 0.36 -13.24 16.53
CA ALA A 264 0.39 -14.64 16.96
C ALA A 264 0.75 -14.82 18.45
N ALA A 265 1.45 -13.86 19.08
CA ALA A 265 1.71 -13.91 20.52
C ALA A 265 0.42 -13.63 21.33
N SER A 266 -0.37 -12.64 20.92
CA SER A 266 -1.68 -12.36 21.53
C SER A 266 -2.64 -13.54 21.36
N MET A 267 -2.66 -14.16 20.17
CA MET A 267 -3.47 -15.36 19.93
C MET A 267 -3.08 -16.49 20.88
N ARG A 268 -1.77 -16.70 21.10
CA ARG A 268 -1.29 -17.72 22.03
C ARG A 268 -1.78 -17.50 23.44
N THR A 269 -1.61 -16.29 23.96
CA THR A 269 -2.05 -15.96 25.32
C THR A 269 -3.53 -16.28 25.50
N ILE A 270 -4.37 -15.96 24.53
CA ILE A 270 -5.80 -16.27 24.55
C ILE A 270 -6.03 -17.78 24.58
N LEU A 271 -5.41 -18.53 23.66
CA LEU A 271 -5.60 -19.98 23.55
C LEU A 271 -5.13 -20.71 24.81
N GLU A 272 -3.91 -20.45 25.27
CA GLU A 272 -3.32 -21.11 26.44
C GLU A 272 -4.08 -20.78 27.73
N SER A 273 -4.57 -19.56 27.88
CA SER A 273 -5.34 -19.15 29.06
C SER A 273 -6.74 -19.76 29.10
N ASN A 274 -7.23 -20.29 27.98
CA ASN A 274 -8.58 -20.87 27.84
C ASN A 274 -8.52 -22.33 27.37
N SER A 275 -7.34 -22.96 27.41
CA SER A 275 -7.17 -24.37 27.07
C SER A 275 -7.99 -25.23 28.02
N SER A 276 -8.75 -26.17 27.43
CA SER A 276 -9.55 -27.15 28.16
C SER A 276 -8.88 -28.53 28.10
N TYR A 277 -9.50 -29.50 28.78
CA TYR A 277 -9.07 -30.90 28.73
C TYR A 277 -10.00 -31.70 27.82
N THR A 278 -9.43 -32.66 27.11
CA THR A 278 -10.18 -33.71 26.40
C THR A 278 -10.91 -34.62 27.39
N ALA A 279 -11.84 -35.44 26.88
CA ALA A 279 -12.61 -36.38 27.69
C ALA A 279 -11.74 -37.41 28.45
N ASP A 280 -10.53 -37.71 27.96
CA ASP A 280 -9.56 -38.60 28.59
C ASP A 280 -8.61 -37.88 29.58
N GLY A 281 -8.84 -36.60 29.87
CA GLY A 281 -8.06 -35.82 30.84
C GLY A 281 -6.75 -35.24 30.30
N THR A 282 -6.56 -35.24 28.98
CA THR A 282 -5.38 -34.69 28.30
C THR A 282 -5.56 -33.19 28.01
N LEU A 283 -4.56 -32.36 28.28
CA LEU A 283 -4.64 -30.93 28.01
C LEU A 283 -4.63 -30.65 26.50
N ILE A 284 -5.60 -29.89 26.02
CA ILE A 284 -5.68 -29.44 24.62
C ILE A 284 -4.58 -28.42 24.35
N SER A 285 -3.81 -28.66 23.30
CA SER A 285 -2.70 -27.81 22.84
C SER A 285 -3.01 -27.19 21.47
N PHE A 286 -2.53 -25.96 21.28
CA PHE A 286 -2.68 -25.24 20.03
C PHE A 286 -1.31 -24.84 19.50
N GLN A 287 -1.06 -25.12 18.21
CA GLN A 287 0.11 -24.61 17.52
C GLN A 287 -0.31 -23.50 16.56
N ILE A 288 0.27 -22.32 16.73
CA ILE A 288 -0.03 -21.16 15.89
C ILE A 288 1.05 -21.03 14.81
N LEU A 289 0.61 -20.97 13.56
CA LEU A 289 1.42 -20.69 12.39
C LEU A 289 1.01 -19.34 11.80
N SER A 290 1.96 -18.63 11.22
CA SER A 290 1.67 -17.53 10.28
C SER A 290 1.83 -18.06 8.86
N ASN A 291 0.84 -17.88 8.00
CA ASN A 291 0.91 -18.24 6.60
C ASN A 291 0.31 -17.11 5.76
N PRO A 292 1.04 -16.01 5.56
CA PRO A 292 0.52 -14.86 4.84
C PRO A 292 0.06 -15.21 3.42
N GLU A 293 -0.96 -14.52 2.94
CA GLU A 293 -1.35 -14.57 1.54
C GLU A 293 -0.42 -13.67 0.69
N PHE A 294 -0.21 -13.99 -0.60
CA PHE A 294 0.48 -13.12 -1.56
C PHE A 294 -0.28 -13.02 -2.90
N LEU A 295 -1.59 -13.22 -2.87
CA LEU A 295 -2.45 -13.08 -4.04
C LEU A 295 -2.69 -11.60 -4.35
N ALA A 296 -2.94 -11.30 -5.62
CA ALA A 296 -3.41 -10.00 -6.04
C ALA A 296 -4.82 -10.14 -6.66
N GLU A 297 -5.71 -9.20 -6.33
CA GLU A 297 -7.04 -9.16 -6.93
C GLU A 297 -6.97 -9.07 -8.46
N GLY A 298 -7.83 -9.81 -9.14
CA GLY A 298 -7.85 -10.01 -10.60
C GLY A 298 -6.91 -11.13 -11.08
N THR A 299 -6.01 -11.63 -10.22
CA THR A 299 -5.11 -12.75 -10.56
C THR A 299 -5.04 -13.83 -9.48
N ALA A 300 -5.98 -13.84 -8.53
CA ALA A 300 -5.87 -14.61 -7.30
C ALA A 300 -5.73 -16.12 -7.56
N ILE A 301 -6.52 -16.67 -8.49
CA ILE A 301 -6.46 -18.10 -8.84
C ILE A 301 -5.11 -18.48 -9.43
N ARG A 302 -4.58 -17.68 -10.35
CA ARG A 302 -3.25 -17.94 -10.94
C ARG A 302 -2.18 -17.90 -9.86
N ASP A 303 -2.22 -16.90 -9.00
CA ASP A 303 -1.22 -16.69 -7.94
C ASP A 303 -1.27 -17.81 -6.88
N LEU A 304 -2.45 -18.39 -6.61
CA LEU A 304 -2.62 -19.55 -5.71
C LEU A 304 -2.22 -20.88 -6.36
N MET A 305 -2.44 -21.04 -7.67
CA MET A 305 -2.12 -22.27 -8.41
C MET A 305 -0.63 -22.39 -8.72
N ALA A 306 0.06 -21.25 -8.93
CA ALA A 306 1.47 -21.19 -9.26
C ALA A 306 2.16 -20.05 -8.48
N PRO A 307 2.25 -20.14 -7.14
CA PRO A 307 2.85 -19.08 -6.34
C PRO A 307 4.34 -18.92 -6.63
N ASP A 308 4.83 -17.69 -6.47
CA ASP A 308 6.28 -17.42 -6.43
C ASP A 308 6.92 -18.12 -5.22
N ARG A 309 6.22 -18.08 -4.08
CA ARG A 309 6.57 -18.73 -2.82
C ARG A 309 5.35 -18.93 -1.92
N VAL A 310 5.41 -19.92 -1.06
CA VAL A 310 4.53 -20.09 0.11
C VAL A 310 5.38 -19.84 1.36
N LEU A 311 4.91 -18.98 2.26
CA LEU A 311 5.62 -18.64 3.50
C LEU A 311 4.92 -19.27 4.70
N ILE A 312 5.65 -19.99 5.54
CA ILE A 312 5.11 -20.61 6.77
C ILE A 312 6.01 -20.23 7.95
N GLY A 313 5.50 -19.39 8.85
CA GLY A 313 6.14 -19.05 10.11
C GLY A 313 5.71 -19.96 11.24
N SER A 314 6.65 -20.48 12.02
CA SER A 314 6.37 -21.22 13.25
C SER A 314 7.30 -20.81 14.39
N LEU A 315 6.96 -21.21 15.61
CA LEU A 315 7.96 -21.21 16.67
C LEU A 315 9.09 -22.19 16.37
N ASP A 316 10.26 -21.89 16.93
CA ASP A 316 11.38 -22.82 17.00
C ASP A 316 11.21 -23.82 18.16
N THR A 317 10.11 -24.58 18.12
CA THR A 317 9.86 -25.70 19.02
C THR A 317 9.60 -26.96 18.19
N GLN A 318 9.77 -28.14 18.78
CA GLN A 318 9.48 -29.40 18.09
C GLN A 318 8.02 -29.47 17.61
N GLN A 319 7.07 -29.05 18.45
CA GLN A 319 5.64 -29.02 18.11
C GLN A 319 5.34 -27.96 17.04
N GLY A 320 5.98 -26.79 17.09
CA GLY A 320 5.83 -25.74 16.09
C GLY A 320 6.32 -26.18 14.71
N LYS A 321 7.49 -26.84 14.65
CA LYS A 321 8.04 -27.41 13.41
C LYS A 321 7.16 -28.54 12.86
N ALA A 322 6.64 -29.41 13.73
CA ALA A 322 5.70 -30.46 13.33
C ALA A 322 4.43 -29.88 12.70
N ALA A 323 3.85 -28.84 13.31
CA ALA A 323 2.70 -28.15 12.74
C ALA A 323 3.02 -27.47 11.39
N ALA A 324 4.18 -26.82 11.26
CA ALA A 324 4.63 -26.22 10.02
C ALA A 324 4.82 -27.25 8.89
N ASN A 325 5.32 -28.44 9.24
CA ASN A 325 5.45 -29.56 8.30
C ASN A 325 4.09 -30.10 7.86
N ALA A 326 3.14 -30.25 8.79
CA ALA A 326 1.78 -30.67 8.45
C ALA A 326 1.09 -29.68 7.48
N LEU A 327 1.27 -28.37 7.65
CA LEU A 327 0.77 -27.38 6.68
C LEU A 327 1.57 -27.40 5.36
N SER A 328 2.88 -27.63 5.42
CA SER A 328 3.73 -27.78 4.22
C SER A 328 3.27 -28.96 3.36
N GLU A 329 2.95 -30.11 3.97
CA GLU A 329 2.42 -31.29 3.29
C GLU A 329 1.13 -30.98 2.50
N VAL A 330 0.25 -30.13 3.04
CA VAL A 330 -0.94 -29.66 2.30
C VAL A 330 -0.52 -28.95 1.02
N TYR A 331 0.37 -27.96 1.10
CA TYR A 331 0.83 -27.19 -0.08
C TYR A 331 1.62 -28.02 -1.09
N GLN A 332 2.37 -29.04 -0.64
CA GLN A 332 3.17 -29.91 -1.50
C GLN A 332 2.35 -30.74 -2.50
N ASN A 333 1.03 -30.81 -2.34
CA ASN A 333 0.15 -31.43 -3.33
C ASN A 333 0.17 -30.73 -4.70
N TRP A 334 0.58 -29.46 -4.76
CA TRP A 334 0.69 -28.73 -6.03
C TRP A 334 1.83 -27.71 -6.11
N VAL A 335 2.41 -27.31 -4.97
CA VAL A 335 3.52 -26.36 -4.91
C VAL A 335 4.83 -27.13 -4.78
N ASP A 336 5.80 -26.79 -5.63
CA ASP A 336 7.16 -27.33 -5.54
C ASP A 336 7.75 -27.05 -4.13
N PRO A 337 8.28 -28.07 -3.42
CA PRO A 337 8.86 -27.89 -2.09
C PRO A 337 9.92 -26.78 -2.01
N THR A 338 10.66 -26.51 -3.09
CA THR A 338 11.66 -25.43 -3.15
C THR A 338 11.06 -24.03 -3.05
N LYS A 339 9.76 -23.90 -3.31
CA LYS A 339 8.99 -22.66 -3.18
C LYS A 339 8.29 -22.52 -1.83
N ILE A 340 8.38 -23.53 -0.96
CA ILE A 340 7.80 -23.48 0.39
C ILE A 340 8.92 -23.07 1.36
N TYR A 341 8.85 -21.83 1.85
CA TYR A 341 9.83 -21.28 2.78
C TYR A 341 9.27 -21.29 4.21
N GLN A 342 9.88 -22.12 5.05
CA GLN A 342 9.59 -22.15 6.49
C GLN A 342 10.54 -21.22 7.25
N THR A 343 10.01 -20.42 8.16
CA THR A 343 10.78 -19.42 8.92
C THR A 343 10.23 -19.23 10.35
N GLY A 344 10.82 -18.31 11.10
CA GLY A 344 10.31 -17.92 12.42
C GLY A 344 8.94 -17.24 12.34
N LEU A 345 8.10 -17.47 13.34
CA LEU A 345 6.72 -16.96 13.39
C LEU A 345 6.62 -15.46 13.12
N TRP A 346 7.38 -14.64 13.86
CA TRP A 346 7.40 -13.19 13.68
C TRP A 346 8.10 -12.76 12.39
N SER A 347 9.08 -13.53 11.92
CA SER A 347 9.74 -13.30 10.64
C SER A 347 8.75 -13.43 9.48
N SER A 348 7.81 -14.38 9.57
CA SER A 348 6.73 -14.53 8.60
C SER A 348 5.78 -13.34 8.59
N GLU A 349 5.27 -12.94 9.76
CA GLU A 349 4.36 -11.78 9.90
C GLU A 349 5.02 -10.50 9.35
N LEU A 350 6.27 -10.21 9.75
CA LEU A 350 6.99 -9.03 9.30
C LEU A 350 7.29 -9.07 7.79
N SER A 351 7.60 -10.24 7.23
CA SER A 351 7.92 -10.38 5.81
C SER A 351 6.75 -9.97 4.90
N LYS A 352 5.50 -10.20 5.32
CA LYS A 352 4.32 -9.75 4.57
C LYS A 352 4.22 -8.23 4.54
N LEU A 353 4.35 -7.56 5.69
CA LEU A 353 4.34 -6.10 5.79
C LEU A 353 5.49 -5.50 4.98
N ALA A 354 6.69 -6.05 5.12
CA ALA A 354 7.88 -5.59 4.42
C ALA A 354 7.76 -5.75 2.90
N ALA A 355 7.26 -6.89 2.40
CA ALA A 355 7.08 -7.12 0.98
C ALA A 355 6.10 -6.11 0.37
N ASN A 356 4.95 -5.88 1.02
CA ASN A 356 3.96 -4.90 0.55
C ASN A 356 4.50 -3.46 0.62
N ALA A 357 5.25 -3.12 1.67
CA ALA A 357 5.91 -1.81 1.78
C ALA A 357 6.95 -1.59 0.68
N LEU A 358 7.75 -2.60 0.33
CA LEU A 358 8.73 -2.52 -0.77
C LEU A 358 8.06 -2.38 -2.14
N LEU A 359 6.96 -3.10 -2.39
CA LEU A 359 6.20 -2.96 -3.64
C LEU A 359 5.61 -1.55 -3.78
N ALA A 360 4.98 -1.03 -2.73
CA ALA A 360 4.42 0.32 -2.72
C ALA A 360 5.51 1.40 -2.79
N GLN A 361 6.66 1.18 -2.15
CA GLN A 361 7.81 2.08 -2.24
C GLN A 361 8.27 2.25 -3.68
N ARG A 362 8.35 1.17 -4.48
CA ARG A 362 8.72 1.27 -5.90
C ARG A 362 7.76 2.16 -6.69
N ILE A 363 6.46 2.06 -6.43
CA ILE A 363 5.44 2.92 -7.06
C ILE A 363 5.64 4.38 -6.63
N SER A 364 5.80 4.65 -5.33
CA SER A 364 6.05 6.01 -4.85
C SER A 364 7.38 6.59 -5.36
N SER A 365 8.42 5.77 -5.48
CA SER A 365 9.71 6.18 -6.06
C SER A 365 9.58 6.55 -7.54
N ILE A 366 8.89 5.75 -8.37
CA ILE A 366 8.71 6.12 -9.77
C ILE A 366 7.76 7.31 -9.93
N ASN A 367 6.75 7.45 -9.06
CA ASN A 367 5.85 8.60 -9.03
C ASN A 367 6.58 9.89 -8.62
N SER A 368 7.59 9.83 -7.74
CA SER A 368 8.41 11.01 -7.44
C SER A 368 9.25 11.43 -8.65
N LEU A 369 9.83 10.47 -9.37
CA LEU A 369 10.55 10.72 -10.63
C LEU A 369 9.63 11.25 -11.73
N SER A 370 8.36 10.84 -11.76
CA SER A 370 7.37 11.37 -12.71
C SER A 370 7.19 12.89 -12.57
N ALA A 371 7.21 13.42 -11.35
CA ALA A 371 7.13 14.86 -11.11
C ALA A 371 8.37 15.60 -11.61
N ILE A 372 9.56 14.99 -11.50
CA ILE A 372 10.79 15.53 -12.09
C ILE A 372 10.68 15.55 -13.61
N CYS A 373 10.25 14.43 -14.22
CA CYS A 373 10.09 14.32 -15.67
C CYS A 373 9.15 15.40 -16.24
N GLU A 374 8.02 15.62 -15.56
CA GLU A 374 7.08 16.68 -15.92
C GLU A 374 7.69 18.09 -15.86
N ALA A 375 8.64 18.33 -14.95
CA ALA A 375 9.32 19.62 -14.80
C ALA A 375 10.51 19.80 -15.74
N THR A 376 11.16 18.71 -16.16
CA THR A 376 12.41 18.75 -16.95
C THR A 376 12.23 18.41 -18.42
N GLY A 377 11.04 17.99 -18.86
CA GLY A 377 10.81 17.59 -20.25
C GLY A 377 11.08 16.10 -20.52
N ALA A 378 11.51 15.34 -19.53
CA ALA A 378 11.75 13.90 -19.67
C ALA A 378 10.45 13.07 -19.69
N ASP A 379 10.58 11.79 -20.03
CA ASP A 379 9.49 10.81 -20.05
C ASP A 379 9.72 9.73 -18.97
N VAL A 380 8.79 9.62 -18.02
CA VAL A 380 8.90 8.64 -16.93
C VAL A 380 8.87 7.19 -17.41
N ASP A 381 8.20 6.87 -18.52
CA ASP A 381 8.17 5.50 -19.06
C ASP A 381 9.55 5.13 -19.62
N GLU A 382 10.27 6.07 -20.24
CA GLU A 382 11.65 5.87 -20.70
C GLU A 382 12.61 5.71 -19.53
N VAL A 383 12.48 6.56 -18.50
CA VAL A 383 13.28 6.46 -17.27
C VAL A 383 13.02 5.14 -16.55
N ALA A 384 11.75 4.76 -16.38
CA ALA A 384 11.35 3.49 -15.78
C ALA A 384 11.90 2.29 -16.55
N HIS A 385 11.84 2.34 -17.88
CA HIS A 385 12.40 1.31 -18.74
C HIS A 385 13.92 1.19 -18.54
N ALA A 386 14.65 2.31 -18.62
CA ALA A 386 16.10 2.33 -18.44
C ALA A 386 16.54 1.80 -17.06
N CYS A 387 15.86 2.22 -15.98
CA CYS A 387 16.13 1.70 -14.63
C CYS A 387 15.78 0.20 -14.50
N GLY A 388 14.69 -0.23 -15.13
CA GLY A 388 14.20 -1.61 -15.07
C GLY A 388 15.06 -2.63 -15.84
N LEU A 389 15.93 -2.17 -16.76
CA LEU A 389 16.90 -3.02 -17.45
C LEU A 389 18.01 -3.54 -16.52
N ASP A 390 18.28 -2.84 -15.41
CA ASP A 390 19.17 -3.37 -14.37
C ASP A 390 18.46 -4.49 -13.60
N ALA A 391 18.93 -5.73 -13.77
CA ALA A 391 18.32 -6.90 -13.16
C ALA A 391 18.27 -6.86 -11.62
N ARG A 392 19.10 -6.05 -10.95
CA ARG A 392 19.07 -5.85 -9.49
C ARG A 392 17.86 -5.02 -9.05
N ILE A 393 17.33 -4.18 -9.95
CA ILE A 393 16.10 -3.40 -9.75
C ILE A 393 14.91 -4.17 -10.31
N GLY A 394 15.04 -4.69 -11.53
CA GLY A 394 13.99 -5.37 -12.27
C GLY A 394 12.87 -4.44 -12.79
N PRO A 395 12.10 -4.86 -13.80
CA PRO A 395 11.16 -3.97 -14.51
C PRO A 395 9.77 -3.86 -13.86
N LYS A 396 9.45 -4.72 -12.89
CA LYS A 396 8.10 -4.81 -12.30
C LYS A 396 7.84 -3.66 -11.31
N PHE A 397 6.57 -3.26 -11.15
CA PHE A 397 6.16 -2.20 -10.20
C PHE A 397 6.83 -0.83 -10.44
N LEU A 398 7.21 -0.55 -11.70
CA LEU A 398 7.79 0.74 -12.12
C LEU A 398 6.87 1.52 -13.08
N LYS A 399 5.57 1.22 -13.10
CA LYS A 399 4.61 2.02 -13.88
C LYS A 399 4.14 3.20 -13.02
N ALA A 400 4.43 4.42 -13.47
CA ALA A 400 3.92 5.62 -12.82
C ALA A 400 2.40 5.73 -12.97
N SER A 401 1.75 6.29 -11.96
CA SER A 401 0.31 6.50 -11.92
C SER A 401 -0.05 7.70 -11.05
N VAL A 402 -1.32 8.10 -11.07
CA VAL A 402 -1.83 9.16 -10.17
C VAL A 402 -1.67 8.82 -8.68
N GLY A 403 -1.60 7.53 -8.36
CA GLY A 403 -1.36 7.00 -7.03
C GLY A 403 -1.77 5.54 -6.94
N PHE A 404 -1.10 4.77 -6.08
CA PHE A 404 -1.58 3.43 -5.75
C PHE A 404 -2.82 3.50 -4.86
N GLY A 405 -3.64 2.44 -4.93
CA GLY A 405 -4.77 2.20 -4.06
C GLY A 405 -4.83 0.73 -3.64
N GLY A 406 -6.03 0.28 -3.27
CA GLY A 406 -6.27 -1.08 -2.79
C GLY A 406 -6.09 -1.18 -1.27
N SER A 407 -6.74 -2.18 -0.68
CA SER A 407 -6.82 -2.33 0.78
C SER A 407 -5.52 -2.73 1.49
N CYS A 408 -4.48 -3.12 0.75
CA CYS A 408 -3.24 -3.66 1.32
C CYS A 408 -2.16 -2.59 1.52
N PHE A 409 -1.73 -1.89 0.47
CA PHE A 409 -0.51 -1.06 0.55
C PHE A 409 -0.55 0.03 1.61
N GLN A 410 -1.58 0.88 1.58
CA GLN A 410 -1.68 1.98 2.55
C GLN A 410 -1.82 1.45 3.98
N LYS A 411 -2.72 0.48 4.19
CA LYS A 411 -2.96 -0.15 5.48
C LYS A 411 -1.68 -0.77 6.06
N ASP A 412 -0.94 -1.53 5.26
CA ASP A 412 0.21 -2.29 5.74
C ASP A 412 1.41 -1.38 6.05
N ILE A 413 1.63 -0.35 5.24
CA ILE A 413 2.67 0.65 5.52
C ILE A 413 2.32 1.44 6.78
N LEU A 414 1.07 1.89 6.94
CA LEU A 414 0.68 2.63 8.13
C LEU A 414 0.77 1.77 9.39
N ASN A 415 0.48 0.47 9.29
CA ASN A 415 0.74 -0.49 10.35
C ASN A 415 2.24 -0.66 10.64
N LEU A 416 3.09 -0.67 9.62
CA LEU A 416 4.55 -0.74 9.79
C LEU A 416 5.11 0.53 10.45
N VAL A 417 4.58 1.69 10.09
CA VAL A 417 4.88 2.98 10.73
C VAL A 417 4.50 2.93 12.21
N TYR A 418 3.25 2.55 12.52
CA TYR A 418 2.79 2.43 13.90
C TYR A 418 3.56 1.40 14.72
N LEU A 419 3.88 0.25 14.12
CA LEU A 419 4.73 -0.76 14.75
C LEU A 419 6.10 -0.16 15.10
N SER A 420 6.71 0.58 14.17
CA SER A 420 8.01 1.22 14.38
C SER A 420 7.96 2.25 15.51
N GLU A 421 6.93 3.10 15.53
CA GLU A 421 6.69 4.07 16.62
C GLU A 421 6.49 3.37 17.97
N SER A 422 5.70 2.29 18.02
CA SER A 422 5.45 1.53 19.24
C SER A 422 6.70 0.84 19.80
N LEU A 423 7.72 0.63 18.97
CA LEU A 423 9.02 0.08 19.34
C LEU A 423 10.07 1.15 19.64
N GLY A 424 9.71 2.45 19.58
CA GLY A 424 10.64 3.56 19.79
C GLY A 424 11.58 3.84 18.61
N LEU A 425 11.22 3.42 17.39
CA LEU A 425 12.04 3.54 16.18
C LEU A 425 11.51 4.65 15.26
N SER A 426 11.61 5.91 15.69
CA SER A 426 11.09 7.08 14.96
C SER A 426 11.62 7.22 13.54
N GLU A 427 12.91 7.00 13.33
CA GLU A 427 13.58 7.17 12.04
C GLU A 427 13.08 6.14 11.02
N VAL A 428 12.77 4.92 11.49
CA VAL A 428 12.19 3.86 10.67
C VAL A 428 10.74 4.19 10.32
N ALA A 429 9.98 4.71 11.28
CA ALA A 429 8.61 5.18 11.06
C ALA A 429 8.57 6.30 10.00
N ASP A 430 9.42 7.32 10.14
CA ASP A 430 9.49 8.43 9.20
C ASP A 430 9.88 8.00 7.79
N TYR A 431 10.82 7.07 7.66
CA TYR A 431 11.24 6.51 6.37
C TYR A 431 10.07 5.87 5.62
N TRP A 432 9.34 4.95 6.27
CA TRP A 432 8.21 4.27 5.63
C TRP A 432 7.02 5.20 5.41
N HIS A 433 6.81 6.18 6.28
CA HIS A 433 5.75 7.17 6.12
C HIS A 433 5.94 8.03 4.86
N GLN A 434 7.17 8.22 4.36
CA GLN A 434 7.40 8.91 3.07
C GLN A 434 6.71 8.23 1.90
N VAL A 435 6.54 6.89 1.94
CA VAL A 435 5.86 6.16 0.86
C VAL A 435 4.41 6.62 0.72
N ILE A 436 3.71 6.83 1.85
CA ILE A 436 2.33 7.34 1.88
C ILE A 436 2.29 8.82 1.52
N LYS A 437 3.17 9.64 2.10
CA LYS A 437 3.23 11.09 1.81
C LYS A 437 3.43 11.36 0.31
N MET A 438 4.28 10.57 -0.35
CA MET A 438 4.50 10.66 -1.80
C MET A 438 3.28 10.23 -2.61
N ASN A 439 2.54 9.20 -2.16
CA ASN A 439 1.30 8.78 -2.80
C ASN A 439 0.23 9.88 -2.75
N GLU A 440 0.03 10.48 -1.58
CA GLU A 440 -0.93 11.58 -1.40
C GLU A 440 -0.50 12.86 -2.15
N TYR A 441 0.80 13.16 -2.17
CA TYR A 441 1.35 14.22 -3.02
C TYR A 441 1.04 13.98 -4.50
N SER A 442 1.14 12.74 -4.99
CA SER A 442 0.85 12.38 -6.39
C SER A 442 -0.63 12.61 -6.75
N LYS A 443 -1.55 12.23 -5.86
CA LYS A 443 -3.00 12.50 -6.04
C LYS A 443 -3.28 14.01 -6.02
N SER A 444 -2.74 14.73 -5.04
CA SER A 444 -2.95 16.18 -4.88
C SER A 444 -2.36 17.00 -6.03
N ARG A 445 -1.13 16.70 -6.48
CA ARG A 445 -0.48 17.43 -7.58
C ARG A 445 -1.24 17.23 -8.89
N PHE A 446 -1.78 16.03 -9.12
CA PHE A 446 -2.55 15.73 -10.32
C PHE A 446 -3.87 16.51 -10.34
N ALA A 447 -4.62 16.52 -9.23
CA ALA A 447 -5.83 17.35 -9.12
C ALA A 447 -5.54 18.85 -9.30
N ARG A 448 -4.47 19.37 -8.69
CA ARG A 448 -4.03 20.76 -8.89
C ARG A 448 -3.64 21.06 -10.34
N LYS A 449 -3.06 20.08 -11.05
CA LYS A 449 -2.75 20.22 -12.48
C LYS A 449 -4.02 20.34 -13.31
N VAL A 450 -5.06 19.58 -13.00
CA VAL A 450 -6.39 19.69 -13.65
C VAL A 450 -6.96 21.09 -13.45
N VAL A 451 -7.04 21.55 -12.20
CA VAL A 451 -7.59 22.88 -11.85
C VAL A 451 -6.82 24.00 -12.55
N SER A 452 -5.48 24.00 -12.45
CA SER A 452 -4.65 25.05 -13.07
C SER A 452 -4.74 25.07 -14.60
N THR A 453 -4.82 23.90 -15.22
CA THR A 453 -4.97 23.77 -16.68
C THR A 453 -6.35 24.23 -17.16
N LEU A 454 -7.39 24.02 -16.36
CA LEU A 454 -8.75 24.52 -16.60
C LEU A 454 -8.92 25.96 -16.07
N PHE A 455 -7.91 26.80 -16.27
CA PHE A 455 -7.93 28.24 -15.99
C PHE A 455 -8.13 28.59 -14.51
N ASN A 456 -7.58 27.77 -13.61
CA ASN A 456 -7.68 27.90 -12.15
C ASN A 456 -9.12 27.87 -11.60
N THR A 457 -10.08 27.32 -12.36
CA THR A 457 -11.46 27.15 -11.88
C THR A 457 -12.14 25.96 -12.55
N ILE A 458 -12.73 25.09 -11.73
CA ILE A 458 -13.60 24.00 -12.21
C ILE A 458 -15.02 24.08 -11.65
N THR A 459 -15.38 25.22 -11.07
CA THR A 459 -16.73 25.47 -10.56
C THR A 459 -17.75 25.32 -11.68
N MET A 460 -18.74 24.45 -11.47
CA MET A 460 -19.82 24.10 -12.41
C MET A 460 -19.35 23.50 -13.75
N LYS A 461 -18.05 23.24 -13.92
CA LYS A 461 -17.54 22.53 -15.10
C LYS A 461 -17.87 21.04 -14.98
N LYS A 462 -18.25 20.41 -16.10
CA LYS A 462 -18.42 18.96 -16.17
C LYS A 462 -17.06 18.29 -16.38
N ILE A 463 -16.70 17.37 -15.50
CA ILE A 463 -15.48 16.56 -15.53
C ILE A 463 -15.88 15.09 -15.62
N ALA A 464 -15.46 14.41 -16.68
CA ALA A 464 -15.65 12.98 -16.83
C ALA A 464 -14.54 12.23 -16.09
N VAL A 465 -14.88 11.24 -15.28
CA VAL A 465 -13.93 10.35 -14.58
C VAL A 465 -14.13 8.95 -15.12
N LEU A 466 -13.12 8.44 -15.83
CA LEU A 466 -13.10 7.10 -16.41
C LEU A 466 -12.27 6.18 -15.52
N GLY A 467 -12.95 5.20 -14.94
CA GLY A 467 -12.41 4.28 -13.93
C GLY A 467 -12.61 4.78 -12.51
N PHE A 468 -13.12 3.90 -11.65
CA PHE A 468 -13.34 4.15 -10.23
C PHE A 468 -12.72 3.06 -9.35
N ALA A 469 -12.62 1.82 -9.85
CA ALA A 469 -11.86 0.76 -9.18
C ALA A 469 -10.39 1.15 -8.97
N PHE A 470 -9.74 0.60 -7.95
CA PHE A 470 -8.35 0.99 -7.64
C PHE A 470 -7.33 0.52 -8.71
N LYS A 471 -7.68 -0.53 -9.45
CA LYS A 471 -6.96 -1.11 -10.60
C LYS A 471 -7.94 -1.79 -11.56
N LYS A 472 -7.48 -2.20 -12.74
CA LYS A 472 -8.30 -2.96 -13.68
C LYS A 472 -8.62 -4.38 -13.19
N ASP A 473 -9.63 -4.99 -13.80
CA ASP A 473 -10.09 -6.38 -13.61
C ASP A 473 -10.65 -6.70 -12.21
N THR A 474 -11.09 -5.67 -11.47
CA THR A 474 -11.76 -5.80 -10.16
C THR A 474 -12.88 -4.76 -10.02
N GLY A 475 -13.85 -5.04 -9.15
CA GLY A 475 -14.86 -4.08 -8.70
C GLY A 475 -14.51 -3.41 -7.36
N ASP A 476 -13.32 -3.67 -6.81
CA ASP A 476 -12.88 -3.11 -5.53
C ASP A 476 -12.45 -1.65 -5.67
N THR A 477 -12.94 -0.83 -4.74
CA THR A 477 -12.76 0.62 -4.70
C THR A 477 -11.95 1.08 -3.50
N ARG A 478 -11.61 0.19 -2.57
CA ARG A 478 -10.90 0.53 -1.33
C ARG A 478 -9.60 1.29 -1.64
N GLU A 479 -9.44 2.45 -1.01
CA GLU A 479 -8.30 3.37 -1.20
C GLU A 479 -8.04 3.77 -2.67
N SER A 480 -9.05 3.70 -3.54
CA SER A 480 -8.92 4.12 -4.94
C SER A 480 -8.56 5.60 -5.05
N ALA A 481 -7.58 5.91 -5.90
CA ALA A 481 -7.22 7.29 -6.21
C ALA A 481 -8.39 8.08 -6.81
N ALA A 482 -9.34 7.41 -7.49
CA ALA A 482 -10.52 8.03 -8.06
C ALA A 482 -11.40 8.70 -6.99
N ILE A 483 -11.53 8.07 -5.80
CA ILE A 483 -12.28 8.62 -4.67
C ILE A 483 -11.66 9.94 -4.22
N THR A 484 -10.34 9.95 -4.01
CA THR A 484 -9.61 11.15 -3.59
C THR A 484 -9.72 12.28 -4.62
N LEU A 485 -9.59 11.98 -5.91
CA LEU A 485 -9.71 12.97 -6.97
C LEU A 485 -11.13 13.53 -7.07
N CYS A 486 -12.15 12.67 -7.00
CA CYS A 486 -13.55 13.12 -6.99
C CYS A 486 -13.83 14.04 -5.81
N LYS A 487 -13.27 13.73 -4.62
CA LYS A 487 -13.35 14.62 -3.46
C LYS A 487 -12.74 15.99 -3.75
N TYR A 488 -11.53 16.06 -4.31
CA TYR A 488 -10.89 17.33 -4.65
C TYR A 488 -11.70 18.13 -5.69
N PHE A 489 -12.21 17.47 -6.74
CA PHE A 489 -13.01 18.15 -7.77
C PHE A 489 -14.34 18.67 -7.22
N ARG A 490 -15.00 17.92 -6.33
CA ARG A 490 -16.23 18.38 -5.64
C ARG A 490 -16.00 19.57 -4.74
N GLN A 491 -14.86 19.62 -4.03
CA GLN A 491 -14.47 20.78 -3.20
C GLN A 491 -14.33 22.06 -4.03
N GLU A 492 -13.90 21.93 -5.29
CA GLU A 492 -13.83 23.01 -6.28
C GLU A 492 -15.18 23.27 -7.02
N ARG A 493 -16.25 22.61 -6.56
CA ARG A 493 -17.62 22.70 -7.09
C ARG A 493 -17.78 22.21 -8.53
N ALA A 494 -16.98 21.25 -8.97
CA ALA A 494 -17.15 20.60 -10.26
C ALA A 494 -18.40 19.70 -10.30
N GLN A 495 -18.91 19.48 -11.51
CA GLN A 495 -19.93 18.47 -11.83
C GLN A 495 -19.19 17.23 -12.38
N ILE A 496 -19.29 16.09 -11.70
CA ILE A 496 -18.52 14.90 -12.01
C ILE A 496 -19.43 13.86 -12.69
N SER A 497 -18.98 13.29 -13.80
CA SER A 497 -19.64 12.16 -14.45
C SER A 497 -18.71 10.95 -14.45
N ILE A 498 -19.06 9.90 -13.72
CA ILE A 498 -18.19 8.73 -13.48
C ILE A 498 -18.65 7.56 -14.34
N TYR A 499 -17.73 6.86 -14.99
CA TYR A 499 -17.97 5.56 -15.60
C TYR A 499 -16.90 4.55 -15.16
N ASP A 500 -17.33 3.38 -14.68
CA ASP A 500 -16.48 2.23 -14.44
C ASP A 500 -17.20 0.95 -14.91
N PRO A 501 -16.52 0.04 -15.65
CA PRO A 501 -17.16 -1.15 -16.20
C PRO A 501 -17.61 -2.21 -15.17
N LYS A 502 -17.10 -2.17 -13.92
CA LYS A 502 -17.32 -3.22 -12.92
C LYS A 502 -17.80 -2.70 -11.57
N VAL A 503 -17.51 -1.45 -11.20
CA VAL A 503 -17.98 -0.89 -9.92
C VAL A 503 -19.46 -0.52 -10.01
N THR A 504 -20.24 -0.99 -9.04
CA THR A 504 -21.69 -0.71 -8.99
C THR A 504 -21.99 0.74 -8.60
N THR A 505 -23.12 1.27 -9.08
CA THR A 505 -23.63 2.59 -8.71
C THR A 505 -23.69 2.79 -7.19
N ASN A 506 -24.21 1.79 -6.46
CA ASN A 506 -24.35 1.86 -5.01
C ASN A 506 -22.99 1.97 -4.31
N GLN A 507 -21.97 1.24 -4.78
CA GLN A 507 -20.63 1.31 -4.20
C GLN A 507 -19.99 2.68 -4.43
N ILE A 508 -20.06 3.21 -5.65
CA ILE A 508 -19.54 4.56 -5.97
C ILE A 508 -20.19 5.62 -5.07
N MET A 509 -21.51 5.57 -4.91
CA MET A 509 -22.23 6.53 -4.07
C MET A 509 -21.86 6.38 -2.60
N LEU A 510 -21.70 5.15 -2.10
CA LEU A 510 -21.26 4.87 -0.74
C LEU A 510 -19.86 5.47 -0.50
N ASP A 511 -18.89 5.17 -1.36
CA ASP A 511 -17.50 5.64 -1.19
C ASP A 511 -17.37 7.18 -1.24
N LEU A 512 -18.28 7.85 -1.95
CA LEU A 512 -18.31 9.33 -2.04
C LEU A 512 -19.15 10.00 -0.94
N THR A 513 -19.82 9.22 -0.09
CA THR A 513 -20.67 9.69 1.03
C THR A 513 -20.19 9.21 2.39
N GLU A 514 -19.21 8.30 2.46
CA GLU A 514 -18.67 7.79 3.73
C GLU A 514 -18.10 8.93 4.61
N PRO A 515 -18.24 8.84 5.95
CA PRO A 515 -17.70 9.83 6.89
C PRO A 515 -16.22 10.11 6.63
N GLY A 516 -15.88 11.38 6.36
CA GLY A 516 -14.52 11.78 5.95
C GLY A 516 -14.35 12.05 4.45
N VAL A 517 -15.35 11.71 3.62
CA VAL A 517 -15.46 12.06 2.18
C VAL A 517 -16.66 12.99 1.99
N LEU A 518 -16.61 14.22 2.53
CA LEU A 518 -17.64 15.28 2.44
C LEU A 518 -19.05 14.84 2.89
N ASP A 519 -19.44 15.26 4.09
CA ASP A 519 -20.57 14.73 4.88
C ASP A 519 -22.00 15.00 4.34
N ASP A 520 -22.18 15.51 3.11
CA ASP A 520 -23.51 15.84 2.57
C ASP A 520 -23.89 14.99 1.36
N SER A 521 -24.66 13.93 1.64
CA SER A 521 -25.23 13.03 0.62
C SER A 521 -26.07 13.74 -0.44
N GLN A 522 -26.76 14.84 -0.11
CA GLN A 522 -27.53 15.61 -1.09
C GLN A 522 -26.60 16.37 -2.03
N ALA A 523 -25.53 16.98 -1.49
CA ALA A 523 -24.53 17.64 -2.32
C ALA A 523 -23.81 16.66 -3.26
N VAL A 524 -23.55 15.42 -2.82
CA VAL A 524 -22.98 14.36 -3.69
C VAL A 524 -23.93 14.10 -4.86
N GLN A 525 -25.20 13.86 -4.59
CA GLN A 525 -26.21 13.56 -5.62
C GLN A 525 -26.40 14.71 -6.62
N GLN A 526 -26.23 15.96 -6.18
CA GLN A 526 -26.32 17.13 -7.05
C GLN A 526 -25.07 17.35 -7.93
N GLN A 527 -23.92 16.82 -7.53
CA GLN A 527 -22.64 17.03 -8.22
C GLN A 527 -22.15 15.81 -8.98
N VAL A 528 -22.65 14.61 -8.70
CA VAL A 528 -22.12 13.34 -9.24
C VAL A 528 -23.21 12.62 -10.04
N LYS A 529 -22.92 12.36 -11.30
CA LYS A 529 -23.68 11.47 -12.18
C LYS A 529 -22.87 10.20 -12.42
N ILE A 530 -23.51 9.04 -12.34
CA ILE A 530 -22.91 7.77 -12.72
C ILE A 530 -23.44 7.39 -14.11
N ALA A 531 -22.54 7.36 -15.07
CA ALA A 531 -22.82 7.08 -16.48
C ALA A 531 -22.72 5.57 -16.76
N THR A 532 -23.37 5.13 -17.83
CA THR A 532 -23.43 3.73 -18.27
C THR A 532 -22.40 3.39 -19.34
N SER A 533 -21.71 4.39 -19.89
CA SER A 533 -20.66 4.23 -20.90
C SER A 533 -19.63 5.36 -20.83
N MET A 534 -18.45 5.11 -21.39
CA MET A 534 -17.41 6.14 -21.58
C MET A 534 -17.94 7.37 -22.33
N LYS A 535 -18.74 7.16 -23.38
CA LYS A 535 -19.31 8.25 -24.20
C LYS A 535 -20.26 9.12 -23.39
N GLU A 536 -21.19 8.51 -22.64
CA GLU A 536 -22.15 9.26 -21.80
C GLU A 536 -21.43 10.07 -20.70
N ALA A 537 -20.36 9.51 -20.12
CA ALA A 537 -19.58 10.23 -19.12
C ALA A 537 -18.97 11.51 -19.70
N CYS A 538 -18.45 11.42 -20.92
CA CYS A 538 -17.71 12.50 -21.58
C CYS A 538 -18.58 13.54 -22.30
N GLU A 539 -19.85 13.26 -22.60
CA GLU A 539 -20.76 14.21 -23.27
C GLU A 539 -20.81 15.56 -22.52
N ASP A 540 -20.67 16.70 -23.19
CA ASP A 540 -20.60 18.05 -22.60
C ASP A 540 -19.50 18.29 -21.54
N ALA A 541 -18.58 17.33 -21.33
CA ALA A 541 -17.46 17.48 -20.41
C ALA A 541 -16.41 18.44 -20.98
N GLU A 542 -15.69 19.12 -20.09
CA GLU A 542 -14.55 19.98 -20.43
C GLU A 542 -13.22 19.23 -20.28
N ALA A 543 -13.19 18.22 -19.40
CA ALA A 543 -12.05 17.35 -19.21
C ALA A 543 -12.45 15.90 -18.97
N VAL A 544 -11.63 14.98 -19.48
CA VAL A 544 -11.67 13.55 -19.17
C VAL A 544 -10.50 13.22 -18.26
N ILE A 545 -10.76 12.52 -17.16
CA ILE A 545 -9.77 12.08 -16.19
C ILE A 545 -9.74 10.56 -16.20
N ILE A 546 -8.62 9.96 -16.60
CA ILE A 546 -8.46 8.51 -16.61
C ILE A 546 -7.80 8.08 -15.30
N CYS A 547 -8.56 7.40 -14.44
CA CYS A 547 -8.15 7.04 -13.10
C CYS A 547 -7.80 5.56 -12.94
N THR A 548 -8.25 4.69 -13.85
CA THR A 548 -8.05 3.24 -13.79
C THR A 548 -7.69 2.71 -15.18
N GLU A 549 -6.71 1.80 -15.24
CA GLU A 549 -6.13 1.28 -16.47
C GLU A 549 -6.99 0.22 -17.19
N TRP A 550 -8.29 0.44 -17.32
CA TRP A 550 -9.18 -0.47 -18.03
C TRP A 550 -8.81 -0.60 -19.51
N ASP A 551 -8.83 -1.84 -20.00
CA ASP A 551 -8.49 -2.18 -21.38
C ASP A 551 -9.43 -1.48 -22.38
N GLU A 552 -10.72 -1.32 -22.03
CA GLU A 552 -11.70 -0.56 -22.81
C GLU A 552 -11.25 0.88 -23.14
N PHE A 553 -10.56 1.56 -22.21
CA PHE A 553 -10.09 2.93 -22.43
C PHE A 553 -8.81 2.97 -23.26
N ARG A 554 -7.92 1.98 -23.05
CA ARG A 554 -6.66 1.85 -23.79
C ARG A 554 -6.92 1.50 -25.25
N ASP A 555 -7.85 0.58 -25.49
CA ASP A 555 -8.11 -0.02 -26.79
C ASP A 555 -9.16 0.76 -27.60
N ALA A 556 -9.70 1.85 -27.04
CA ALA A 556 -10.59 2.79 -27.74
C ALA A 556 -9.91 3.38 -28.98
N THR A 557 -10.61 3.33 -30.10
CA THR A 557 -10.06 3.71 -31.41
C THR A 557 -10.02 5.23 -31.59
N ALA A 558 -9.29 5.70 -32.60
CA ALA A 558 -9.30 7.11 -33.00
C ALA A 558 -10.72 7.62 -33.32
N GLN A 559 -11.59 6.75 -33.84
CA GLN A 559 -12.98 7.08 -34.15
C GLN A 559 -13.81 7.26 -32.86
N ASP A 560 -13.62 6.39 -31.87
CA ASP A 560 -14.30 6.51 -30.57
C ASP A 560 -13.92 7.83 -29.88
N TRP A 561 -12.62 8.16 -29.90
CA TRP A 561 -12.13 9.44 -29.35
C TRP A 561 -12.61 10.65 -30.15
N ASP A 562 -12.74 10.57 -31.48
CA ASP A 562 -13.31 11.64 -32.31
C ASP A 562 -14.79 11.88 -32.03
N GLU A 563 -15.58 10.82 -31.81
CA GLU A 563 -16.98 10.97 -31.38
C GLU A 563 -17.09 11.62 -30.00
N ILE A 564 -16.29 11.16 -29.03
CA ILE A 564 -16.21 11.78 -27.70
C ILE A 564 -15.81 13.25 -27.82
N TYR A 565 -14.75 13.54 -28.59
CA TYR A 565 -14.27 14.89 -28.81
C TYR A 565 -15.38 15.80 -29.32
N ARG A 566 -16.15 15.37 -30.33
CA ARG A 566 -17.26 16.17 -30.89
C ARG A 566 -18.33 16.50 -29.86
N SER A 567 -18.63 15.56 -28.95
CA SER A 567 -19.62 15.75 -27.88
C SER A 567 -19.13 16.64 -26.71
N MET A 568 -17.82 16.86 -26.57
CA MET A 568 -17.25 17.63 -25.45
C MET A 568 -17.26 19.14 -25.69
N LYS A 569 -17.20 19.91 -24.61
CA LYS A 569 -16.96 21.38 -24.69
C LYS A 569 -15.53 21.67 -25.12
N LYS A 570 -15.32 22.81 -25.79
CA LYS A 570 -14.00 23.22 -26.30
C LYS A 570 -13.44 24.40 -25.50
N PRO A 571 -12.12 24.41 -25.21
CA PRO A 571 -11.13 23.36 -25.50
C PRO A 571 -11.35 22.09 -24.67
N ALA A 572 -11.20 20.91 -25.29
CA ALA A 572 -11.38 19.62 -24.62
C ALA A 572 -10.03 19.07 -24.12
N PHE A 573 -9.99 18.66 -22.85
CA PHE A 573 -8.77 18.13 -22.22
C PHE A 573 -8.88 16.66 -21.87
N VAL A 574 -7.76 15.95 -21.93
CA VAL A 574 -7.61 14.60 -21.36
C VAL A 574 -6.43 14.61 -20.40
N PHE A 575 -6.68 14.13 -19.18
CA PHE A 575 -5.69 13.92 -18.15
C PHE A 575 -5.58 12.42 -17.90
N ASP A 576 -4.54 11.81 -18.46
CA ASP A 576 -4.26 10.39 -18.31
C ASP A 576 -3.44 10.14 -17.04
N GLY A 577 -4.12 9.69 -15.98
CA GLY A 577 -3.53 9.32 -14.71
C GLY A 577 -2.82 7.97 -14.70
N ARG A 578 -2.90 7.19 -15.79
CA ARG A 578 -2.38 5.82 -15.89
C ARG A 578 -1.39 5.61 -17.04
N GLY A 579 -1.30 6.57 -17.95
CA GLY A 579 -0.40 6.51 -19.11
C GLY A 579 -0.74 5.34 -20.03
N ILE A 580 -2.02 5.19 -20.36
CA ILE A 580 -2.57 4.09 -21.17
C ILE A 580 -3.13 4.54 -22.53
N VAL A 581 -3.45 5.81 -22.73
CA VAL A 581 -3.97 6.28 -24.03
C VAL A 581 -2.87 6.85 -24.91
N ASP A 582 -3.01 6.68 -26.23
CA ASP A 582 -2.05 7.25 -27.19
C ASP A 582 -2.26 8.77 -27.33
N ALA A 583 -1.41 9.55 -26.65
CA ALA A 583 -1.45 10.99 -26.70
C ALA A 583 -1.28 11.58 -28.11
N LYS A 584 -0.61 10.88 -29.05
CA LYS A 584 -0.47 11.36 -30.44
C LYS A 584 -1.81 11.27 -31.17
N VAL A 585 -2.53 10.15 -31.00
CA VAL A 585 -3.87 9.94 -31.57
C VAL A 585 -4.86 10.96 -31.00
N LEU A 586 -4.90 11.13 -29.68
CA LEU A 586 -5.82 12.10 -29.07
C LEU A 586 -5.52 13.55 -29.50
N ARG A 587 -4.24 13.91 -29.64
CA ARG A 587 -3.85 15.25 -30.14
C ARG A 587 -4.22 15.46 -31.61
N SER A 588 -4.16 14.43 -32.46
CA SER A 588 -4.57 14.56 -33.87
C SER A 588 -6.08 14.73 -34.03
N VAL A 589 -6.88 14.16 -33.12
CA VAL A 589 -8.32 14.41 -33.01
C VAL A 589 -8.61 15.85 -32.55
N GLY A 590 -7.76 16.41 -31.70
CA GLY A 590 -7.84 17.82 -31.25
C GLY A 590 -7.85 18.01 -29.73
N PHE A 591 -7.63 16.96 -28.94
CA PHE A 591 -7.53 17.06 -27.49
C PHE A 591 -6.25 17.74 -27.04
N LYS A 592 -6.35 18.45 -25.91
CA LYS A 592 -5.19 18.85 -25.11
C LYS A 592 -4.88 17.76 -24.09
N VAL A 593 -3.83 16.98 -24.36
CA VAL A 593 -3.50 15.78 -23.59
C VAL A 593 -2.37 16.04 -22.59
N HIS A 594 -2.64 15.73 -21.34
CA HIS A 594 -1.69 15.66 -20.23
C HIS A 594 -1.63 14.23 -19.71
N ALA A 595 -0.45 13.68 -19.48
CA ALA A 595 -0.28 12.35 -18.91
C ALA A 595 0.76 12.40 -17.79
N VAL A 596 0.57 11.56 -16.77
CA VAL A 596 1.51 11.46 -15.65
C VAL A 596 2.92 11.17 -16.17
N GLY A 597 3.89 11.95 -15.70
CA GLY A 597 5.30 11.75 -16.00
C GLY A 597 5.74 12.11 -17.42
N LYS A 598 4.89 12.78 -18.22
CA LYS A 598 5.24 13.30 -19.54
C LYS A 598 5.56 14.80 -19.44
N GLY A 599 6.82 15.16 -19.63
CA GLY A 599 7.24 16.55 -19.71
C GLY A 599 6.71 17.29 -20.94
N PRO A 600 6.68 18.63 -20.91
CA PRO A 600 6.43 19.41 -22.11
C PRO A 600 7.53 19.15 -23.14
N LEU A 601 7.19 19.23 -24.43
CA LEU A 601 8.21 19.30 -25.47
C LEU A 601 9.06 20.56 -25.22
N ILE A 602 10.29 20.36 -24.75
CA ILE A 602 11.25 21.45 -24.64
C ILE A 602 11.88 21.61 -26.02
N VAL A 603 11.46 22.66 -26.72
CA VAL A 603 12.20 23.15 -27.89
C VAL A 603 13.36 23.96 -27.31
N ASP A 604 14.53 23.35 -27.19
CA ASP A 604 15.71 24.05 -26.69
C ASP A 604 16.12 25.12 -27.71
N PRO A 605 16.03 26.42 -27.40
CA PRO A 605 16.38 27.48 -28.34
C PRO A 605 17.88 27.51 -28.69
N ILE A 606 18.73 26.75 -27.99
CA ILE A 606 20.15 26.57 -28.32
C ILE A 606 20.35 25.50 -29.41
N TRP A 607 19.45 24.51 -29.49
CA TRP A 607 19.55 23.37 -30.41
C TRP A 607 18.44 23.29 -31.48
N ALA A 608 17.42 24.15 -31.39
CA ALA A 608 16.37 24.34 -32.38
C ALA A 608 16.76 25.39 -33.41
#